data_AF-A0A522FKB4-F1
#
_entry.id   AF-A0A522FKB4-F1
#
_cell.length_a   1.000
_cell.length_b   1.000
_cell.length_c   1.000
_cell.angle_alpha   90.00
_cell.angle_beta   90.00
_cell.angle_gamma   90.00
#
_symmetry.space_group_name_H-M   'P 1'
#
loop_
_entity.id
_entity.type
_entity.pdbx_description
1 polymer ?
#
loop_
_entity_poly.entity_id
_entity_poly.type
_entity_poly.pdbx_seq_one_letter_code
_entity_poly.pdbx_strand_id
1 'polypeptide(L)' 'MEYFAAQKVMAAWGKKPCDHPHLEKEYYVGAFLINYVCTQCGKEFTIAQKSDLDEERKRIGRNLPGDL' A
#
# COMPACT_ATOMS: atom_id res chain seq x y z
N MET A 1 -18.15 -7.59 11.04
CA MET A 1 -16.99 -8.49 10.90
C MET A 1 -15.83 -7.56 10.61
N GLU A 2 -15.16 -7.12 11.67
CA GLU A 2 -14.16 -6.05 11.58
C GLU A 2 -12.76 -6.61 11.77
N TYR A 3 -11.81 -5.92 11.13
CA TYR A 3 -10.36 -6.08 11.20
C TYR A 3 -9.75 -7.30 10.47
N PHE A 4 -8.55 -7.06 9.92
CA PHE A 4 -7.47 -8.01 9.65
C PHE A 4 -7.24 -8.53 8.23
N ALA A 5 -7.70 -7.86 7.15
CA ALA A 5 -7.18 -8.24 5.82
C ALA A 5 -5.67 -8.01 5.76
N ALA A 6 -5.21 -6.84 6.22
CA ALA A 6 -3.81 -6.48 6.37
C ALA A 6 -3.00 -7.52 7.15
N GLN A 7 -3.43 -7.85 8.38
CA GLN A 7 -2.64 -8.72 9.26
C GLN A 7 -2.60 -10.17 8.80
N LYS A 8 -3.68 -10.69 8.18
CA LYS A 8 -3.67 -12.02 7.57
C LYS A 8 -2.68 -12.08 6.41
N VAL A 9 -2.68 -11.07 5.55
CA VAL A 9 -1.72 -10.97 4.44
C VAL A 9 -0.30 -10.84 4.97
N MET A 10 -0.07 -10.02 6.00
CA MET A 10 1.25 -9.85 6.62
C MET A 10 1.77 -11.16 7.23
N ALA A 11 0.92 -11.92 7.92
CA ALA A 11 1.28 -13.21 8.49
C ALA A 11 1.65 -14.24 7.40
N ALA A 12 0.91 -14.26 6.28
CA ALA A 12 1.19 -15.16 5.16
C ALA A 12 2.41 -14.73 4.33
N TRP A 13 2.61 -13.42 4.15
CA TRP A 13 3.71 -12.86 3.37
C TRP A 13 5.05 -12.93 4.10
N GLY A 14 5.02 -12.72 5.42
CA GLY A 14 6.20 -12.68 6.28
C GLY A 14 7.01 -11.39 6.11
N LYS A 15 8.34 -11.51 6.18
CA LYS A 15 9.30 -10.38 6.17
C LYS A 15 9.99 -10.15 4.82
N LYS A 16 9.33 -10.47 3.72
CA LYS A 16 9.90 -10.24 2.37
C LYS A 16 9.76 -8.77 1.98
N PRO A 17 10.75 -8.18 1.28
CA PRO A 17 10.60 -6.84 0.73
C PRO A 17 9.42 -6.81 -0.24
N CYS A 18 8.70 -5.68 -0.29
CA CYS A 18 7.56 -5.48 -1.16
C CYS A 18 7.58 -4.05 -1.68
N ASP A 19 7.48 -3.88 -2.99
CA ASP A 19 7.38 -2.57 -3.66
C ASP A 19 5.95 -1.99 -3.60
N HIS A 20 5.06 -2.70 -2.91
CA HIS A 20 3.66 -2.34 -2.66
C HIS A 20 2.82 -2.07 -3.92
N PRO A 21 2.91 -2.89 -4.99
CA PRO A 21 2.37 -2.54 -6.30
C PRO A 21 0.86 -2.23 -6.26
N HIS A 22 0.11 -2.95 -5.42
CA HIS A 22 -1.33 -2.80 -5.27
C HIS A 22 -1.67 -2.40 -3.83
N LEU A 23 -2.35 -1.25 -3.69
CA LEU A 23 -2.89 -0.72 -2.44
C LEU A 23 -4.42 -0.63 -2.55
N GLU A 24 -5.14 -1.25 -1.61
CA GLU A 24 -6.60 -1.16 -1.51
C GLU A 24 -7.03 -0.31 -0.31
N LYS A 25 -8.22 0.30 -0.36
CA LYS A 25 -8.75 1.08 0.76
C LYS A 25 -9.31 0.15 1.83
N GLU A 26 -8.82 0.29 3.06
CA GLU A 26 -9.35 -0.39 4.23
C GLU A 26 -10.07 0.63 5.12
N TYR A 27 -11.35 0.35 5.42
CA TYR A 27 -12.19 1.16 6.28
C TYR A 27 -12.29 0.52 7.65
N TYR A 28 -11.97 1.28 8.69
CA TYR A 28 -12.12 0.87 10.08
C TYR A 28 -13.46 1.39 10.61
N VAL A 29 -14.39 0.49 11.00
CA VAL A 29 -15.66 0.95 11.55
C VAL A 29 -15.39 1.53 12.94
N GLY A 30 -15.87 2.75 13.17
CA GLY A 30 -15.61 3.48 14.41
C GLY A 30 -14.42 4.45 14.38
N ALA A 31 -13.57 4.40 13.36
CA ALA A 31 -12.57 5.43 13.10
C ALA A 31 -12.88 6.12 11.75
N PHE A 32 -12.98 7.44 11.73
CA PHE A 32 -13.15 8.22 10.48
C PHE A 32 -11.86 8.28 9.64
N LEU A 33 -11.03 7.25 9.74
CA LEU A 33 -9.72 7.14 9.11
C LEU A 33 -9.82 6.15 7.96
N ILE A 34 -9.59 6.65 6.74
CA ILE A 34 -9.42 5.81 5.55
C ILE A 34 -7.93 5.47 5.47
N ASN A 35 -7.60 4.19 5.66
CA ASN A 35 -6.26 3.69 5.45
C ASN A 35 -6.20 2.92 4.13
N TYR A 36 -4.99 2.71 3.63
CA TYR A 36 -4.72 1.88 2.48
C TYR A 36 -3.87 0.70 2.90
N VAL A 37 -4.17 -0.49 2.41
CA VAL A 37 -3.42 -1.71 2.71
C VAL A 37 -2.84 -2.28 1.44
N CYS A 38 -1.58 -2.71 1.49
CA CYS A 38 -0.99 -3.49 0.42
C CYS A 38 -1.57 -4.90 0.44
N THR A 39 -2.21 -5.31 -0.65
CA THR A 39 -2.82 -6.65 -0.77
C THR A 39 -1.80 -7.78 -0.87
N GLN A 40 -0.52 -7.45 -1.10
CA GLN A 40 0.57 -8.42 -1.23
C GLN A 40 1.28 -8.68 0.10
N CYS A 41 1.60 -7.64 0.87
CA CYS A 41 2.37 -7.77 2.11
C CYS A 41 1.61 -7.37 3.38
N GLY A 42 0.40 -6.83 3.24
CA GLY A 42 -0.43 -6.43 4.36
C GLY A 42 0.04 -5.16 5.07
N LYS A 43 1.00 -4.41 4.51
CA LYS A 43 1.45 -3.14 5.09
C LYS A 43 0.36 -2.08 4.91
N GLU A 44 0.09 -1.36 6.00
CA GLU A 44 -0.85 -0.25 6.02
C GLU A 44 -0.17 1.08 5.72
N PHE A 45 -0.90 1.97 5.06
CA PHE A 45 -0.50 3.28 4.61
C PHE A 45 -1.61 4.27 4.93
N THR A 46 -1.25 5.41 5.49
CA THR A 46 -2.16 6.54 5.60
C THR A 46 -2.38 7.20 4.23
N ILE A 47 -3.37 8.08 4.13
CA ILE A 47 -3.62 8.86 2.92
C ILE A 47 -2.35 9.65 2.49
N ALA A 48 -1.65 10.26 3.47
CA ALA A 48 -0.42 10.99 3.22
C ALA A 48 0.66 10.06 2.64
N GLN A 49 0.93 8.92 3.29
CA GLN A 49 1.94 7.96 2.83
C GLN A 49 1.64 7.39 1.44
N LYS A 50 0.36 7.15 1.12
CA LYS A 50 -0.03 6.77 -0.25
C LYS A 50 0.28 7.87 -1.24
N SER A 51 -0.01 9.13 -0.90
CA SER A 51 0.28 10.28 -1.77
C SER A 51 1.77 10.39 -2.06
N ASP A 52 2.61 10.30 -1.04
CA ASP A 52 4.07 10.32 -1.19
C ASP A 52 4.57 9.18 -2.09
N LEU A 53 4.03 7.96 -1.90
CA LEU A 53 4.39 6.79 -2.72
C LEU A 53 3.97 6.95 -4.19
N ASP A 54 2.79 7.53 -4.45
CA ASP A 54 2.28 7.78 -5.81
C ASP A 54 3.13 8.83 -6.53
N GLU A 55 3.51 9.90 -5.83
CA GLU A 55 4.39 10.94 -6.36
C GLU A 55 5.80 10.41 -6.64
N GLU A 56 6.36 9.59 -5.75
CA GLU A 56 7.64 8.91 -5.99
C GLU A 56 7.57 8.00 -7.22
N ARG A 57 6.49 7.21 -7.37
CA ARG A 57 6.28 6.38 -8.56
C ARG A 57 6.17 7.20 -9.84
N LYS A 58 5.49 8.35 -9.81
CA LYS A 58 5.47 9.27 -10.95
C LYS A 58 6.83 9.87 -11.24
N ARG A 59 7.64 10.13 -10.22
CA ARG A 59 9.01 10.64 -10.38
C ARG A 59 9.92 9.59 -11.01
N ILE A 60 9.88 8.36 -10.52
CA ILE A 60 10.63 7.23 -11.09
C ILE A 60 10.15 6.90 -12.50
N GLY A 61 8.83 6.82 -12.73
CA GLY A 61 8.24 6.54 -14.05
C GLY A 61 8.50 7.62 -15.09
N ARG A 62 8.62 8.90 -14.69
CA ARG A 62 9.04 10.00 -15.60
C ARG A 62 10.54 9.99 -15.90
N ASN A 63 11.33 9.23 -15.15
CA ASN A 63 12.78 9.07 -15.34
C ASN A 63 13.14 7.75 -16.04
N LEU A 64 12.18 6.99 -16.56
CA LEU A 64 12.51 5.94 -17.53
C LEU A 64 12.96 6.64 -18.83
N PRO A 65 14.24 6.55 -19.24
CA PRO A 65 14.56 6.85 -20.63
C PRO A 65 13.72 5.88 -21.46
N GLY A 66 12.92 6.41 -22.39
CA GLY A 66 12.24 5.57 -23.37
C GLY A 66 13.30 4.73 -24.05
N ASP A 67 13.25 3.42 -23.83
CA ASP A 67 14.00 2.44 -24.60
C ASP A 67 13.73 2.70 -26.10
N LEU A 68 14.86 2.82 -26.79
CA LEU A 68 15.07 3.08 -28.20
C LEU A 68 14.32 2.09 -29.11
#